data_AF-F0B9S6-F1
#
_entry.id   AF-F0B9S6-F1
#
_cell.length_a   1.000
_cell.length_b   1.000
_cell.length_c   1.000
_cell.angle_alpha   90.00
_cell.angle_beta   90.00
_cell.angle_gamma   90.00
#
_symmetry.space_group_name_H-M   'P 1'
#
loop_
_entity.id
_entity.type
_entity.pdbx_description
1 polymer ?
#
loop_
_entity_poly.entity_id
_entity_poly.type
_entity_poly.pdbx_seq_one_letter_code
_entity_poly.pdbx_strand_id
1 'polypeptide(L)'
;MPDNEEKTAGMEHGDFGQAYKGARKFEVQRKRALAELNLADLWPRPDFRAAALSGDVKPSVALLYMAVYDNLRRKAVSRPETDELTLGFWSRMYRSGVGFMRRAWELRQYHTADRLTRAFRASQESLTLTEGERRFATAATAKGRLTPSTSPTDFPASIRMRMYSLQAMGWPEDQDVPDDSNIGVIHVTAEKPVSDYQDGYYPALTTVGGRVVPIRHDPFATKAAAARDAAEELRRRAEMSQLQGGSAVLAYERTGQDWRQGEDVTEEILLTAFGFKGLEFGKSITASERQAFLNGLYDASLDLCEILQAPLYRASCSGRLGIGFGSQGRGAATGAAHFDREQWLMHLTKTRGGGALCHEFAHALDAMMLEAFFDADKLPADTYFLSDLMASYYDEDGRYTISSGVVEMLRGGIHVYNVRAMDSLFESLFTRKRNDSFYRRSEERDTHAGKSYWAQPRELFARAFETFALDRMLAAKVHNEFLVRHVDEYIRDRDSHANSIYPQGYQRQELEKLFSELLKHVNNLHL
;
A
#
# COMPACT_ATOMS: atom_id res chain seq x y z
N MET A 1 38.67 -50.04 77.13
CA MET A 1 37.95 -49.80 75.86
C MET A 1 38.62 -48.59 75.23
N PRO A 2 39.19 -48.71 74.03
CA PRO A 2 40.54 -48.24 73.74
C PRO A 2 40.63 -46.87 73.07
N ASP A 3 41.83 -46.30 73.18
CA ASP A 3 42.39 -45.20 72.40
C ASP A 3 42.36 -45.46 70.88
N ASN A 4 42.22 -44.39 70.08
CA ASN A 4 43.27 -44.03 69.12
C ASN A 4 42.98 -42.71 68.36
N GLU A 5 44.07 -41.96 68.22
CA GLU A 5 44.28 -40.81 67.33
C GLU A 5 44.20 -41.18 65.84
N GLU A 6 43.95 -40.16 64.98
CA GLU A 6 44.42 -39.93 63.59
C GLU A 6 43.39 -39.02 62.87
N LYS A 7 43.67 -38.04 61.99
CA LYS A 7 44.88 -37.39 61.47
C LYS A 7 44.42 -36.13 60.70
N THR A 8 45.22 -35.06 60.79
CA THR A 8 45.58 -34.03 59.79
C THR A 8 44.54 -33.27 58.93
N ALA A 9 44.47 -31.95 59.21
CA ALA A 9 44.81 -30.80 58.35
C ALA A 9 44.27 -30.64 56.90
N GLY A 10 43.77 -29.43 56.61
CA GLY A 10 43.70 -28.85 55.26
C GLY A 10 42.80 -27.61 55.15
N MET A 11 43.35 -26.41 55.39
CA MET A 11 42.77 -25.15 54.89
C MET A 11 43.02 -25.06 53.38
N GLU A 12 41.98 -24.89 52.57
CA GLU A 12 42.12 -24.33 51.21
C GLU A 12 41.00 -23.32 50.90
N HIS A 13 41.43 -22.29 50.18
CA HIS A 13 40.76 -21.07 49.73
C HIS A 13 39.29 -21.19 49.26
N GLY A 14 38.41 -20.44 49.91
CA GLY A 14 37.04 -20.15 49.45
C GLY A 14 36.92 -18.81 48.75
N ASP A 15 37.10 -18.87 47.43
CA ASP A 15 36.68 -17.98 46.33
C ASP A 15 35.84 -16.71 46.65
N PHE A 16 36.42 -15.53 46.37
CA PHE A 16 35.71 -14.26 46.16
C PHE A 16 34.95 -14.32 44.81
N GLY A 17 33.91 -15.15 44.74
CA GLY A 17 33.28 -15.55 43.48
C GLY A 17 31.76 -15.42 43.44
N GLN A 18 31.15 -14.46 44.14
CA GLN A 18 29.72 -14.13 43.93
C GLN A 18 29.56 -12.69 43.42
N ALA A 19 29.98 -12.48 42.18
CA ALA A 19 29.56 -11.32 41.40
C ALA A 19 28.03 -11.41 41.13
N TYR A 20 27.29 -10.55 41.81
CA TYR A 20 25.87 -10.21 41.66
C TYR A 20 25.17 -10.71 40.37
N LYS A 21 24.31 -11.74 40.50
CA LYS A 21 23.28 -12.09 39.48
C LYS A 21 22.36 -10.91 39.13
N GLY A 22 22.21 -9.93 40.03
CA GLY A 22 21.50 -8.67 39.78
C GLY A 22 22.20 -7.78 38.75
N ALA A 23 23.53 -7.74 38.73
CA ALA A 23 24.30 -6.87 37.84
C ALA A 23 24.07 -7.24 36.36
N ARG A 24 24.06 -8.54 36.01
CA ARG A 24 23.74 -8.99 34.65
C ARG A 24 22.31 -8.64 34.22
N LYS A 25 21.32 -8.72 35.12
CA LYS A 25 19.92 -8.40 34.80
C LYS A 25 19.71 -6.89 34.59
N PHE A 26 20.36 -6.07 35.43
CA PHE A 26 20.41 -4.61 35.26
C PHE A 26 21.20 -4.20 34.01
N GLU A 27 22.30 -4.88 33.68
CA GLU A 27 23.09 -4.59 32.48
C GLU A 27 22.35 -4.96 31.20
N VAL A 28 21.59 -6.07 31.20
CA VAL A 28 20.71 -6.45 30.08
C VAL A 28 19.53 -5.48 29.93
N GLN A 29 18.88 -5.08 31.03
CA GLN A 29 17.82 -4.06 31.00
C GLN A 29 18.34 -2.68 30.58
N ARG A 30 19.54 -2.29 31.03
CA ARG A 30 20.21 -1.05 30.62
C ARG A 30 20.61 -1.09 29.15
N LYS A 31 21.19 -2.18 28.65
CA LYS A 31 21.49 -2.39 27.21
C LYS A 31 20.21 -2.34 26.36
N ARG A 32 19.09 -2.86 26.87
CA ARG A 32 17.77 -2.83 26.21
C ARG A 32 17.18 -1.41 26.16
N ALA A 33 17.17 -0.68 27.29
CA ALA A 33 16.67 0.70 27.36
C ALA A 33 17.54 1.70 26.55
N LEU A 34 18.84 1.43 26.40
CA LEU A 34 19.76 2.23 25.60
C LEU A 34 19.58 2.00 24.08
N ALA A 35 19.22 0.78 23.67
CA ALA A 35 18.93 0.41 22.28
C ALA A 35 17.56 0.92 21.75
N GLU A 36 16.71 1.46 22.63
CA GLU A 36 15.35 1.92 22.30
C GLU A 36 15.26 3.44 22.01
N LEU A 37 16.37 4.19 22.09
CA LEU A 37 16.36 5.63 21.85
C LEU A 37 15.97 5.96 20.40
N ASN A 38 14.80 6.55 20.24
CA ASN A 38 14.25 7.01 18.96
C ASN A 38 14.48 8.52 18.78
N LEU A 39 14.72 8.93 17.54
CA LEU A 39 14.82 10.34 17.17
C LEU A 39 13.57 11.13 17.58
N ALA A 40 12.38 10.57 17.34
CA ALA A 40 11.11 11.28 17.60
C ALA A 40 10.90 11.60 19.08
N ASP A 41 11.44 10.76 19.99
CA ASP A 41 11.33 10.98 21.43
C ASP A 41 12.30 12.07 21.91
N LEU A 42 13.48 12.16 21.29
CA LEU A 42 14.52 13.13 21.66
C LEU A 42 14.28 14.50 21.02
N TRP A 43 13.81 14.49 19.78
CA TRP A 43 13.50 15.66 18.98
C TRP A 43 12.35 15.34 18.02
N PRO A 44 11.11 15.66 18.40
CA PRO A 44 9.98 15.64 17.47
C PRO A 44 10.26 16.54 16.28
N ARG A 45 9.88 16.11 15.06
CA ARG A 45 10.15 16.87 13.83
C ARG A 45 9.51 18.26 13.94
N PRO A 46 10.29 19.36 13.95
CA PRO A 46 9.72 20.70 13.87
C PRO A 46 8.98 20.91 12.56
N ASP A 47 7.96 21.77 12.58
CA ASP A 47 7.40 22.32 11.36
C ASP A 47 8.32 23.42 10.82
N PHE A 48 9.29 23.00 10.00
CA PHE A 48 10.29 23.90 9.42
C PHE A 48 9.66 24.91 8.46
N ARG A 49 8.59 24.53 7.77
CA ARG A 49 7.88 25.42 6.85
C ARG A 49 7.13 26.50 7.63
N ALA A 50 6.36 26.13 8.64
CA ALA A 50 5.64 27.10 9.47
C ALA A 50 6.61 28.08 10.13
N ALA A 51 7.77 27.62 10.61
CA ALA A 51 8.81 28.49 11.18
C ALA A 51 9.44 29.45 10.15
N ALA A 52 9.47 29.07 8.87
CA ALA A 52 9.92 29.95 7.80
C ALA A 52 8.82 30.96 7.40
N LEU A 53 7.56 30.52 7.33
CA LEU A 53 6.40 31.36 7.01
C LEU A 53 6.10 32.40 8.10
N SER A 54 6.34 32.08 9.38
CA SER A 54 6.15 33.04 10.47
C SER A 54 7.13 34.22 10.40
N GLY A 55 8.22 34.09 9.64
CA GLY A 55 9.31 35.06 9.59
C GLY A 55 10.31 34.93 10.73
N ASP A 56 10.08 34.04 11.70
CA ASP A 56 10.98 33.82 12.85
C ASP A 56 12.32 33.22 12.43
N VAL A 57 12.34 32.46 11.34
CA VAL A 57 13.53 31.78 10.81
C VAL A 57 13.67 32.06 9.32
N LYS A 58 14.88 32.45 8.89
CA LYS A 58 15.17 32.59 7.46
C LYS A 58 14.92 31.26 6.74
N PRO A 59 14.26 31.24 5.56
CA PRO A 59 14.00 30.01 4.81
C PRO A 59 15.24 29.13 4.60
N SER A 60 16.38 29.72 4.28
CA SER A 60 17.65 28.99 4.11
C SER A 60 18.13 28.27 5.37
N VAL A 61 17.84 28.81 6.56
CA VAL A 61 18.15 28.20 7.85
C VAL A 61 17.17 27.07 8.15
N ALA A 62 15.88 27.28 7.90
CA ALA A 62 14.87 26.24 8.04
C ALA A 62 15.15 25.03 7.13
N LEU A 63 15.51 25.27 5.87
CA LEU A 63 15.93 24.21 4.93
C LEU A 63 17.18 23.46 5.38
N LEU A 64 18.17 24.16 5.94
CA LEU A 64 19.37 23.53 6.51
C LEU A 64 18.99 22.56 7.64
N TYR A 65 18.17 22.99 8.59
CA TYR A 65 17.79 22.14 9.73
C TYR A 65 16.81 21.02 9.34
N MET A 66 15.97 21.24 8.33
CA MET A 66 15.19 20.18 7.71
C MET A 66 16.09 19.10 7.09
N ALA A 67 17.13 19.51 6.34
CA ALA A 67 18.12 18.60 5.78
C ALA A 67 18.90 17.84 6.86
N VAL A 68 19.29 18.51 7.95
CA VAL A 68 19.90 17.87 9.13
C VAL A 68 18.96 16.80 9.69
N TYR A 69 17.72 17.17 10.00
CA TYR A 69 16.75 16.26 10.61
C TYR A 69 16.52 15.01 9.75
N ASP A 70 16.40 15.17 8.44
CA ASP A 70 16.19 14.06 7.50
C ASP A 70 17.42 13.16 7.33
N ASN A 71 18.60 13.67 7.67
CA ASN A 71 19.89 12.98 7.65
C ASN A 71 20.36 12.50 9.03
N LEU A 72 19.52 12.60 10.07
CA LEU A 72 19.73 11.94 11.36
C LEU A 72 19.32 10.47 11.29
N ARG A 73 20.04 9.62 12.01
CA ARG A 73 19.64 8.23 12.23
C ARG A 73 18.36 8.19 13.08
N ARG A 74 17.44 7.28 12.78
CA ARG A 74 16.15 7.15 13.50
C ARG A 74 16.26 6.52 14.88
N LYS A 75 17.27 5.66 15.10
CA LYS A 75 17.53 4.98 16.37
C LYS A 75 19.03 5.01 16.69
N ALA A 76 19.40 4.89 17.95
CA ALA A 76 20.81 4.70 18.32
C ALA A 76 21.45 3.49 17.60
N VAL A 77 22.77 3.53 17.40
CA VAL A 77 23.50 2.41 16.81
C VAL A 77 23.45 1.21 17.76
N SER A 78 23.04 0.05 17.23
CA SER A 78 23.05 -1.22 17.95
C SER A 78 24.23 -2.05 17.46
N ARG A 79 25.44 -1.74 17.95
CA ARG A 79 26.65 -2.54 17.75
C ARG A 79 27.28 -2.82 19.11
N PRO A 80 27.91 -3.99 19.29
CA PRO A 80 28.63 -4.26 20.53
C PRO A 80 29.73 -3.22 20.72
N GLU A 81 29.82 -2.70 21.93
CA GLU A 81 30.97 -1.93 22.36
C GLU A 81 32.20 -2.85 22.51
N THR A 82 33.38 -2.31 22.24
CA THR A 82 34.67 -3.01 22.29
C THR A 82 35.54 -2.38 23.38
N ASP A 83 36.72 -2.93 23.67
CA ASP A 83 37.64 -2.27 24.61
C ASP A 83 38.06 -0.85 24.16
N GLU A 84 37.94 -0.57 22.85
CA GLU A 84 38.15 0.77 22.28
C GLU A 84 36.93 1.71 22.44
N LEU A 85 35.73 1.19 22.71
CA LEU A 85 34.48 1.95 22.83
C LEU A 85 33.85 1.73 24.21
N THR A 86 33.71 2.77 25.03
CA THR A 86 33.19 2.56 26.38
C THR A 86 31.71 2.12 26.37
N LEU A 87 31.31 1.37 27.40
CA LEU A 87 29.94 0.87 27.52
C LEU A 87 28.92 2.02 27.42
N GLY A 88 27.95 1.89 26.51
CA GLY A 88 26.92 2.89 26.28
C GLY A 88 27.37 4.05 25.39
N PHE A 89 28.56 3.98 24.78
CA PHE A 89 29.08 4.96 23.83
C PHE A 89 28.04 5.35 22.77
N TRP A 90 27.46 4.37 22.07
CA TRP A 90 26.52 4.64 20.98
C TRP A 90 25.32 5.45 21.42
N SER A 91 24.76 5.14 22.59
CA SER A 91 23.58 5.80 23.12
C SER A 91 23.90 7.19 23.68
N ARG A 92 25.05 7.34 24.34
CA ARG A 92 25.56 8.62 24.84
C ARG A 92 25.80 9.59 23.68
N MET A 93 26.51 9.15 22.66
CA MET A 93 26.82 9.98 21.48
C MET A 93 25.58 10.28 20.66
N TYR A 94 24.69 9.30 20.45
CA TYR A 94 23.42 9.54 19.75
C TYR A 94 22.55 10.57 20.48
N ARG A 95 22.34 10.41 21.79
CA ARG A 95 21.55 11.35 22.60
C ARG A 95 22.17 12.74 22.61
N SER A 96 23.48 12.83 22.82
CA SER A 96 24.20 14.11 22.80
C SER A 96 24.10 14.78 21.44
N GLY A 97 24.30 14.02 20.36
CA GLY A 97 24.30 14.54 19.01
C GLY A 97 22.92 15.04 18.55
N VAL A 98 21.86 14.25 18.79
CA VAL A 98 20.48 14.71 18.53
C VAL A 98 20.13 15.93 19.39
N GLY A 99 20.50 15.90 20.68
CA GLY A 99 20.30 17.03 21.59
C GLY A 99 21.03 18.29 21.16
N PHE A 100 22.23 18.17 20.60
CA PHE A 100 22.98 19.29 20.02
C PHE A 100 22.22 19.88 18.84
N MET A 101 21.78 19.06 17.87
CA MET A 101 21.06 19.56 16.68
C MET A 101 19.75 20.23 17.05
N ARG A 102 19.00 19.65 18.01
CA ARG A 102 17.79 20.24 18.55
C ARG A 102 18.03 21.60 19.19
N ARG A 103 19.00 21.70 20.10
CA ARG A 103 19.33 22.99 20.76
C ARG A 103 19.80 24.03 19.75
N ALA A 104 20.59 23.62 18.76
CA ALA A 104 21.07 24.51 17.72
C ALA A 104 19.91 25.10 16.90
N TRP A 105 18.88 24.29 16.61
CA TRP A 105 17.62 24.75 16.00
C TRP A 105 16.82 25.68 16.93
N GLU A 106 16.58 25.28 18.18
CA GLU A 106 15.78 26.03 19.15
C GLU A 106 16.39 27.40 19.48
N LEU A 107 17.72 27.45 19.62
CA LEU A 107 18.49 28.66 19.92
C LEU A 107 18.85 29.48 18.67
N ARG A 108 18.39 29.07 17.49
CA ARG A 108 18.67 29.75 16.20
C ARG A 108 20.16 29.91 15.90
N GLN A 109 20.98 28.96 16.35
CA GLN A 109 22.42 29.00 16.15
C GLN A 109 22.80 28.38 14.79
N TYR A 110 23.93 28.81 14.24
CA TYR A 110 24.52 28.31 12.98
C TYR A 110 23.62 28.39 11.75
N HIS A 111 23.96 29.31 10.83
CA HIS A 111 23.18 29.54 9.61
C HIS A 111 23.78 28.88 8.36
N THR A 112 24.86 28.12 8.50
CA THR A 112 25.52 27.40 7.40
C THR A 112 25.90 25.99 7.83
N ALA A 113 25.85 25.05 6.89
CA ALA A 113 26.21 23.65 7.15
C ALA A 113 27.65 23.52 7.65
N ASP A 114 28.57 24.33 7.13
CA ASP A 114 29.98 24.36 7.51
C ASP A 114 30.19 24.77 8.98
N ARG A 115 29.56 25.86 9.43
CA ARG A 115 29.62 26.29 10.84
C ARG A 115 28.99 25.25 11.77
N LEU A 116 27.83 24.70 11.38
CA LEU A 116 27.16 23.67 12.15
C LEU A 116 28.03 22.40 12.26
N THR A 117 28.68 22.00 11.17
CA THR A 117 29.56 20.82 11.13
C THR A 117 30.74 20.97 12.08
N ARG A 118 31.44 22.11 12.04
CA ARG A 118 32.57 22.37 12.95
C ARG A 118 32.14 22.35 14.41
N ALA A 119 31.06 23.05 14.74
CA ALA A 119 30.56 23.12 16.10
C ALA A 119 30.07 21.76 16.61
N PHE A 120 29.36 21.01 15.76
CA PHE A 120 28.91 19.65 16.07
C PHE A 120 30.10 18.73 16.33
N ARG A 121 31.09 18.74 15.44
CA ARG A 121 32.31 17.91 15.57
C ARG A 121 33.03 18.20 16.87
N ALA A 122 33.32 19.48 17.16
CA ALA A 122 33.96 19.89 18.40
C ALA A 122 33.17 19.43 19.64
N SER A 123 31.83 19.56 19.60
CA SER A 123 30.95 19.11 20.69
C SER A 123 30.93 17.59 20.86
N GLN A 124 31.07 16.81 19.80
CA GLN A 124 31.09 15.34 19.91
C GLN A 124 32.47 14.85 20.35
N GLU A 125 33.54 15.41 19.80
CA GLU A 125 34.93 15.05 20.17
C GLU A 125 35.22 15.36 21.64
N SER A 126 34.67 16.44 22.21
CA SER A 126 34.85 16.77 23.63
C SER A 126 34.20 15.77 24.60
N LEU A 127 33.36 14.85 24.12
CA LEU A 127 32.66 13.84 24.92
C LEU A 127 33.30 12.45 24.82
N THR A 128 34.41 12.34 24.10
CA THR A 128 35.10 11.08 23.86
C THR A 128 36.16 10.81 24.91
N LEU A 129 36.29 9.54 25.29
CA LEU A 129 37.22 9.08 26.32
C LEU A 129 38.43 8.35 25.72
N THR A 130 38.28 7.78 24.53
CA THR A 130 39.31 7.00 23.83
C THR A 130 39.48 7.48 22.40
N GLU A 131 40.58 7.07 21.75
CA GLU A 131 40.79 7.29 20.32
C GLU A 131 39.74 6.56 19.46
N GLY A 132 39.35 5.35 19.89
CA GLY A 132 38.28 4.58 19.25
C GLY A 132 36.94 5.32 19.25
N GLU A 133 36.61 6.01 20.33
CA GLU A 133 35.40 6.84 20.42
C GLU A 133 35.48 8.07 19.50
N ARG A 134 36.61 8.77 19.45
CA ARG A 134 36.83 9.92 18.54
C ARG A 134 36.52 9.57 17.10
N ARG A 135 36.94 8.38 16.65
CA ARG A 135 36.71 7.89 15.29
C ARG A 135 35.23 7.81 14.89
N PHE A 136 34.34 7.51 15.84
CA PHE A 136 32.92 7.29 15.59
C PHE A 136 31.99 8.35 16.22
N ALA A 137 32.55 9.34 16.90
CA ALA A 137 31.83 10.34 17.68
C ALA A 137 30.70 11.03 16.90
N THR A 138 31.00 11.51 15.70
CA THR A 138 30.01 12.15 14.81
C THR A 138 29.11 11.12 14.11
N ALA A 139 29.67 9.97 13.75
CA ALA A 139 29.01 8.94 12.95
C ALA A 139 27.90 8.21 13.72
N ALA A 140 27.96 8.21 15.05
CA ALA A 140 26.91 7.68 15.92
C ALA A 140 25.53 8.31 15.65
N THR A 141 25.50 9.56 15.18
CA THR A 141 24.28 10.33 14.94
C THR A 141 23.85 10.34 13.48
N ALA A 142 24.79 10.16 12.55
CA ALA A 142 24.56 10.24 11.12
C ALA A 142 23.75 9.06 10.56
N LYS A 143 22.85 9.35 9.62
CA LYS A 143 22.09 8.34 8.86
C LYS A 143 23.00 7.58 7.89
N GLY A 144 22.66 6.31 7.65
CA GLY A 144 23.35 5.46 6.66
C GLY A 144 24.33 4.47 7.28
N ARG A 145 25.32 4.04 6.48
CA ARG A 145 26.38 3.14 6.95
C ARG A 145 27.24 3.84 7.99
N LEU A 146 27.65 3.09 9.01
CA LEU A 146 28.53 3.60 10.06
C LEU A 146 29.96 3.71 9.52
N THR A 147 30.30 4.88 9.02
CA THR A 147 31.63 5.20 8.48
C THR A 147 32.33 6.18 9.41
N PRO A 148 33.63 5.98 9.75
CA PRO A 148 34.40 6.93 10.56
C PRO A 148 34.27 8.37 10.09
N SER A 149 34.22 9.30 11.04
CA SER A 149 34.19 10.75 10.80
C SER A 149 32.99 11.30 10.01
N THR A 150 32.03 10.46 9.63
CA THR A 150 30.79 10.90 8.96
C THR A 150 29.94 11.72 9.94
N SER A 151 29.32 12.78 9.46
CA SER A 151 28.51 13.72 10.23
C SER A 151 27.06 13.74 9.71
N PRO A 152 26.06 14.08 10.53
CA PRO A 152 24.69 14.33 10.05
C PRO A 152 24.59 15.48 9.03
N THR A 153 25.63 16.30 8.92
CA THR A 153 25.75 17.38 7.92
C THR A 153 26.40 16.93 6.61
N ASP A 154 26.89 15.68 6.52
CA ASP A 154 27.37 15.09 5.27
C ASP A 154 26.17 14.60 4.44
N PHE A 155 25.48 15.55 3.81
CA PHE A 155 24.24 15.29 3.10
C PHE A 155 24.46 14.48 1.82
N PRO A 156 23.66 13.45 1.52
CA PRO A 156 23.67 12.80 0.20
C PRO A 156 23.23 13.77 -0.91
N ALA A 157 23.53 13.42 -2.17
CA ALA A 157 23.27 14.27 -3.33
C ALA A 157 21.80 14.74 -3.43
N SER A 158 20.85 13.84 -3.14
CA SER A 158 19.41 14.14 -3.13
C SER A 158 19.02 15.19 -2.09
N ILE A 159 19.52 15.07 -0.85
CA ILE A 159 19.26 16.04 0.21
C ILE A 159 19.91 17.39 -0.13
N ARG A 160 21.14 17.40 -0.67
CA ARG A 160 21.80 18.65 -1.10
C ARG A 160 21.02 19.36 -2.20
N MET A 161 20.61 18.62 -3.23
CA MET A 161 19.80 19.15 -4.32
C MET A 161 18.56 19.84 -3.75
N ARG A 162 17.78 19.14 -2.93
CA ARG A 162 16.58 19.69 -2.31
C ARG A 162 16.88 20.92 -1.45
N MET A 163 17.81 20.82 -0.50
CA MET A 163 18.18 21.91 0.41
C MET A 163 18.57 23.19 -0.32
N TYR A 164 19.28 23.08 -1.43
CA TYR A 164 19.72 24.25 -2.20
C TYR A 164 18.70 24.73 -3.24
N SER A 165 17.66 23.96 -3.55
CA SER A 165 16.75 24.27 -4.67
C SER A 165 15.39 24.79 -4.23
N LEU A 166 14.85 24.26 -3.13
CA LEU A 166 13.45 24.51 -2.74
C LEU A 166 13.11 26.00 -2.64
N GLN A 167 13.98 26.81 -2.04
CA GLN A 167 13.73 28.24 -1.92
C GLN A 167 13.63 28.94 -3.28
N ALA A 168 14.46 28.54 -4.25
CA ALA A 168 14.41 29.10 -5.61
C ALA A 168 13.21 28.60 -6.41
N MET A 169 12.59 27.49 -6.00
CA MET A 169 11.39 26.92 -6.60
C MET A 169 10.10 27.55 -6.05
N GLY A 170 10.16 28.31 -4.95
CA GLY A 170 9.00 28.97 -4.34
C GLY A 170 8.73 28.59 -2.88
N TRP A 171 9.53 27.70 -2.28
CA TRP A 171 9.38 27.35 -0.86
C TRP A 171 9.84 28.51 0.05
N PRO A 172 9.16 28.83 1.17
CA PRO A 172 8.03 28.11 1.76
C PRO A 172 6.64 28.56 1.32
N GLU A 173 6.51 29.66 0.58
CA GLU A 173 5.24 30.31 0.25
C GLU A 173 4.39 29.48 -0.72
N ASP A 174 5.03 28.83 -1.68
CA ASP A 174 4.38 27.94 -2.64
C ASP A 174 4.11 26.57 -2.00
N GLN A 175 2.83 26.25 -1.82
CA GLN A 175 2.37 24.99 -1.25
C GLN A 175 2.50 23.82 -2.24
N ASP A 176 2.58 24.09 -3.54
CA ASP A 176 2.77 23.07 -4.57
C ASP A 176 4.20 22.54 -4.57
N VAL A 177 5.13 23.22 -3.90
CA VAL A 177 6.52 22.81 -3.73
C VAL A 177 6.67 22.10 -2.38
N PRO A 178 6.68 20.76 -2.30
CA PRO A 178 6.67 20.03 -1.03
C PRO A 178 8.04 20.04 -0.34
N ASP A 179 8.01 19.91 0.99
CA ASP A 179 9.20 19.87 1.86
C ASP A 179 10.19 18.76 1.48
N ASP A 180 9.67 17.64 0.99
CA ASP A 180 10.41 16.44 0.63
C ASP A 180 10.57 16.25 -0.88
N SER A 181 10.38 17.31 -1.68
CA SER A 181 10.46 17.27 -3.15
C SER A 181 11.61 16.41 -3.67
N ASN A 182 11.27 15.50 -4.57
CA ASN A 182 12.23 14.69 -5.30
C ASN A 182 12.78 15.42 -6.55
N ILE A 183 12.30 16.64 -6.84
CA ILE A 183 12.74 17.49 -7.94
C ILE A 183 13.43 18.73 -7.39
N GLY A 184 14.51 19.15 -8.04
CA GLY A 184 15.26 20.35 -7.71
C GLY A 184 16.18 20.77 -8.84
N VAL A 185 17.26 21.47 -8.50
CA VAL A 185 18.26 22.00 -9.42
C VAL A 185 19.64 21.50 -9.03
N ILE A 186 20.44 21.12 -10.02
CA ILE A 186 21.87 20.86 -9.87
C ILE A 186 22.68 21.83 -10.72
N HIS A 187 23.95 22.01 -10.34
CA HIS A 187 24.95 22.73 -11.11
C HIS A 187 26.00 21.73 -11.58
N VAL A 188 26.11 21.56 -12.89
CA VAL A 188 27.16 20.77 -13.53
C VAL A 188 28.29 21.72 -13.83
N THR A 189 29.52 21.36 -13.44
CA THR A 189 30.73 22.15 -13.72
C THR A 189 31.81 21.27 -14.32
N ALA A 190 32.81 21.89 -14.97
CA ALA A 190 33.98 21.18 -15.48
C ALA A 190 34.71 20.37 -14.38
N GLU A 191 34.65 20.83 -13.13
CA GLU A 191 35.25 20.16 -11.96
C GLU A 191 34.40 18.98 -11.44
N LYS A 192 33.10 18.96 -11.76
CA LYS A 192 32.13 17.95 -11.35
C LYS A 192 31.22 17.57 -12.53
N PRO A 193 31.79 16.90 -13.55
CA PRO A 193 31.02 16.51 -14.72
C PRO A 193 29.97 15.46 -14.34
N VAL A 194 28.80 15.54 -14.99
CA VAL A 194 27.77 14.51 -14.95
C VAL A 194 27.66 13.97 -16.36
N SER A 195 28.28 12.82 -16.64
CA SER A 195 28.28 12.23 -17.99
C SER A 195 28.81 13.21 -19.06
N ASP A 196 28.01 13.44 -20.10
CA ASP A 196 28.22 14.25 -21.30
C ASP A 196 27.53 15.63 -21.24
N TYR A 197 27.01 16.01 -20.07
CA TYR A 197 26.32 17.29 -19.87
C TYR A 197 27.31 18.46 -19.83
N GLN A 198 26.91 19.58 -20.44
CA GLN A 198 27.70 20.81 -20.47
C GLN A 198 27.61 21.58 -19.14
N ASP A 199 28.56 22.51 -18.92
CA ASP A 199 28.56 23.42 -17.77
C ASP A 199 27.26 24.25 -17.71
N GLY A 200 26.63 24.30 -16.53
CA GLY A 200 25.38 25.04 -16.34
C GLY A 200 24.41 24.44 -15.32
N TYR A 201 23.22 25.02 -15.22
CA TYR A 201 22.19 24.62 -14.26
C TYR A 201 21.13 23.74 -14.91
N TYR A 202 20.75 22.66 -14.23
CA TYR A 202 19.77 21.71 -14.75
C TYR A 202 18.66 21.45 -13.71
N PRO A 203 17.39 21.40 -14.12
CA PRO A 203 16.35 20.73 -13.36
C PRO A 203 16.73 19.25 -13.24
N ALA A 204 16.57 18.66 -12.07
CA ALA A 204 16.98 17.31 -11.79
C ALA A 204 15.97 16.59 -10.89
N LEU A 205 15.89 15.27 -11.05
CA LEU A 205 15.04 14.39 -10.23
C LEU A 205 15.87 13.38 -9.45
N THR A 206 15.37 12.97 -8.30
CA THR A 206 15.94 11.90 -7.48
C THR A 206 15.32 10.55 -7.87
N THR A 207 16.14 9.56 -8.21
CA THR A 207 15.70 8.21 -8.57
C THR A 207 15.51 7.33 -7.32
N VAL A 208 14.87 6.18 -7.52
CA VAL A 208 14.89 5.07 -6.55
C VAL A 208 16.36 4.70 -6.29
N GLY A 209 16.81 4.81 -5.04
CA GLY A 209 18.22 4.65 -4.66
C GLY A 209 19.00 5.95 -4.39
N GLY A 210 18.38 7.12 -4.58
CA GLY A 210 18.94 8.41 -4.16
C GLY A 210 19.96 9.03 -5.13
N ARG A 211 20.06 8.52 -6.36
CA ARG A 211 20.82 9.17 -7.44
C ARG A 211 20.05 10.38 -7.94
N VAL A 212 20.78 11.40 -8.40
CA VAL A 212 20.20 12.62 -8.96
C VAL A 212 20.53 12.66 -10.45
N VAL A 213 19.51 12.85 -11.29
CA VAL A 213 19.66 12.85 -12.75
C VAL A 213 19.00 14.09 -13.36
N PRO A 214 19.64 14.77 -14.34
CA PRO A 214 19.00 15.85 -15.09
C PRO A 214 17.69 15.41 -15.76
N ILE A 215 16.72 16.31 -15.83
CA ILE A 215 15.43 16.09 -16.53
C ILE A 215 15.47 16.63 -17.96
N ARG A 216 16.39 17.56 -18.23
CA ARG A 216 16.60 18.21 -19.52
C ARG A 216 18.03 17.95 -19.97
N HIS A 217 18.23 17.90 -21.29
CA HIS A 217 19.56 17.74 -21.89
C HIS A 217 20.33 19.06 -21.97
N ASP A 218 19.66 20.19 -22.20
CA ASP A 218 20.29 21.49 -22.34
C ASP A 218 20.36 22.26 -21.01
N PRO A 219 21.46 22.96 -20.72
CA PRO A 219 21.61 23.75 -19.50
C PRO A 219 20.81 25.05 -19.54
N PHE A 220 20.40 25.50 -18.36
CA PHE A 220 19.99 26.88 -18.12
C PHE A 220 21.19 27.71 -17.66
N ALA A 221 21.27 28.95 -18.13
CA ALA A 221 22.34 29.90 -17.77
C ALA A 221 22.29 30.33 -16.29
N THR A 222 21.14 30.24 -15.63
CA THR A 222 20.99 30.66 -14.23
C THR A 222 20.23 29.63 -13.41
N LYS A 223 20.59 29.53 -12.13
CA LYS A 223 19.88 28.70 -11.15
C LYS A 223 18.39 29.07 -11.05
N ALA A 224 18.06 30.35 -11.15
CA ALA A 224 16.68 30.82 -11.07
C ALA A 224 15.83 30.32 -12.26
N ALA A 225 16.40 30.31 -13.47
CA ALA A 225 15.72 29.76 -14.64
C ALA A 225 15.49 28.25 -14.51
N ALA A 226 16.53 27.50 -14.12
CA ALA A 226 16.40 26.07 -13.86
C ALA A 226 15.40 25.76 -12.72
N ALA A 227 15.31 26.61 -11.70
CA ALA A 227 14.39 26.42 -10.59
C ALA A 227 12.92 26.64 -11.00
N ARG A 228 12.66 27.61 -11.90
CA ARG A 228 11.33 27.79 -12.48
C ARG A 228 10.90 26.59 -13.31
N ASP A 229 11.77 26.07 -14.18
CA ASP A 229 11.49 24.85 -14.95
C ASP A 229 11.31 23.64 -14.02
N ALA A 230 12.11 23.51 -12.96
CA ALA A 230 11.96 22.44 -11.98
C ALA A 230 10.60 22.51 -11.24
N ALA A 231 10.14 23.71 -10.88
CA ALA A 231 8.83 23.91 -10.27
C ALA A 231 7.68 23.63 -11.26
N GLU A 232 7.84 24.04 -12.52
CA GLU A 232 6.88 23.72 -13.59
C GLU A 232 6.83 22.22 -13.87
N GLU A 233 7.96 21.52 -13.91
CA GLU A 233 8.01 20.06 -14.07
C GLU A 233 7.35 19.35 -12.89
N LEU A 234 7.48 19.88 -11.67
CA LEU A 234 6.77 19.38 -10.50
C LEU A 234 5.25 19.50 -10.68
N ARG A 235 4.76 20.68 -11.08
CA ARG A 235 3.33 20.91 -11.37
C ARG A 235 2.86 20.05 -12.54
N ARG A 236 3.58 20.01 -13.65
CA ARG A 236 3.30 19.15 -14.81
C ARG A 236 3.23 17.69 -14.42
N ARG A 237 4.10 17.20 -13.52
CA ARG A 237 4.03 15.82 -13.02
C ARG A 237 2.90 15.61 -12.03
N ALA A 238 2.55 16.61 -11.23
CA ALA A 238 1.36 16.55 -10.37
C ALA A 238 0.08 16.51 -11.21
N GLU A 239 -0.05 17.40 -12.20
CA GLU A 239 -1.12 17.44 -13.19
C GLU A 239 -1.16 16.16 -14.03
N MET A 240 -0.04 15.69 -14.57
CA MET A 240 0.04 14.41 -15.27
C MET A 240 -0.26 13.24 -14.32
N SER A 241 0.11 13.32 -13.05
CA SER A 241 -0.30 12.34 -12.04
C SER A 241 -1.76 12.50 -11.62
N GLN A 242 -2.42 13.64 -11.86
CA GLN A 242 -3.86 13.85 -11.68
C GLN A 242 -4.64 13.46 -12.95
N LEU A 243 -4.04 13.58 -14.12
CA LEU A 243 -4.60 13.20 -15.42
C LEU A 243 -4.40 11.71 -15.72
N GLN A 244 -3.24 11.15 -15.36
CA GLN A 244 -2.90 9.72 -15.45
C GLN A 244 -3.18 8.97 -14.14
N GLY A 245 -3.45 9.68 -13.04
CA GLY A 245 -3.62 9.11 -11.71
C GLY A 245 -4.52 9.92 -10.77
N GLY A 246 -5.47 10.69 -11.33
CA GLY A 246 -6.60 11.17 -10.56
C GLY A 246 -7.27 9.95 -9.93
N SER A 247 -7.47 9.99 -8.61
CA SER A 247 -8.21 8.92 -7.97
C SER A 247 -9.59 8.89 -8.62
N ALA A 248 -9.90 7.85 -9.39
CA ALA A 248 -11.19 7.73 -10.07
C ALA A 248 -12.35 7.85 -9.06
N VAL A 249 -12.06 7.56 -7.77
CA VAL A 249 -12.98 7.75 -6.65
C VAL A 249 -13.54 9.15 -6.47
N LEU A 250 -12.77 10.19 -6.79
CA LEU A 250 -13.23 11.57 -6.65
C LEU A 250 -14.11 12.00 -7.83
N ALA A 251 -14.12 11.22 -8.91
CA ALA A 251 -14.85 11.52 -10.13
C ALA A 251 -16.02 10.55 -10.37
N TYR A 252 -16.28 9.59 -9.49
CA TYR A 252 -17.38 8.65 -9.70
C TYR A 252 -18.73 9.33 -9.61
N GLU A 253 -19.50 9.13 -10.66
CA GLU A 253 -20.88 9.60 -10.73
C GLU A 253 -21.83 8.54 -10.17
N ARG A 254 -22.78 9.00 -9.36
CA ARG A 254 -23.90 8.19 -8.91
C ARG A 254 -25.22 8.96 -9.00
N THR A 255 -26.25 8.31 -9.51
CA THR A 255 -27.64 8.78 -9.50
C THR A 255 -28.55 7.70 -8.93
N GLY A 256 -29.54 8.08 -8.12
CA GLY A 256 -30.47 7.15 -7.48
C GLY A 256 -30.95 7.70 -6.15
N GLN A 257 -31.41 6.82 -5.27
CA GLN A 257 -31.75 7.18 -3.89
C GLN A 257 -30.52 7.76 -3.17
N ASP A 258 -30.68 8.91 -2.52
CA ASP A 258 -29.64 9.46 -1.64
C ASP A 258 -29.62 8.68 -0.33
N TRP A 259 -28.68 7.74 -0.24
CA TRP A 259 -28.49 6.89 0.94
C TRP A 259 -27.88 7.64 2.12
N ARG A 260 -27.11 8.69 1.83
CA ARG A 260 -26.30 9.41 2.82
C ARG A 260 -27.00 10.66 3.36
N GLN A 261 -28.01 11.16 2.66
CA GLN A 261 -28.76 12.37 3.03
C GLN A 261 -27.83 13.59 3.23
N GLY A 262 -26.77 13.66 2.43
CA GLY A 262 -25.76 14.71 2.49
C GLY A 262 -24.65 14.52 3.53
N GLU A 263 -24.66 13.45 4.33
CA GLU A 263 -23.65 13.21 5.37
C GLU A 263 -22.50 12.31 4.88
N ASP A 264 -21.33 12.49 5.51
CA ASP A 264 -20.16 11.65 5.27
C ASP A 264 -20.24 10.36 6.10
N VAL A 265 -19.93 9.24 5.45
CA VAL A 265 -19.95 7.92 6.08
C VAL A 265 -18.63 7.66 6.78
N THR A 266 -18.70 7.18 8.02
CA THR A 266 -17.52 6.73 8.77
C THR A 266 -17.28 5.24 8.57
N GLU A 267 -16.05 4.80 8.84
CA GLU A 267 -15.70 3.38 8.87
C GLU A 267 -16.59 2.58 9.82
N GLU A 268 -16.90 3.13 10.99
CA GLU A 268 -17.79 2.49 11.97
C GLU A 268 -19.20 2.26 11.42
N ILE A 269 -19.75 3.22 10.68
CA ILE A 269 -21.07 3.08 10.04
C ILE A 269 -21.05 1.93 9.03
N LEU A 270 -20.01 1.84 8.17
CA LEU A 270 -19.86 0.77 7.19
C LEU A 270 -19.75 -0.61 7.85
N LEU A 271 -18.86 -0.74 8.84
CA LEU A 271 -18.65 -2.00 9.55
C LEU A 271 -19.93 -2.44 10.27
N THR A 272 -20.67 -1.52 10.86
CA THR A 272 -21.92 -1.82 11.56
C THR A 272 -23.05 -2.17 10.61
N ALA A 273 -23.20 -1.44 9.50
CA ALA A 273 -24.30 -1.63 8.56
C ALA A 273 -24.18 -2.94 7.77
N PHE A 274 -22.98 -3.27 7.29
CA PHE A 274 -22.77 -4.42 6.39
C PHE A 274 -21.98 -5.56 7.02
N GLY A 275 -21.34 -5.35 8.19
CA GLY A 275 -20.59 -6.41 8.86
C GLY A 275 -19.26 -6.78 8.20
N PHE A 276 -18.65 -5.90 7.38
CA PHE A 276 -17.33 -6.19 6.80
C PHE A 276 -16.30 -6.55 7.89
N LYS A 277 -15.39 -7.47 7.59
CA LYS A 277 -14.33 -7.94 8.49
C LYS A 277 -13.35 -6.84 8.89
N GLY A 278 -13.16 -5.84 8.03
CA GLY A 278 -12.30 -4.68 8.26
C GLY A 278 -12.06 -3.87 6.99
N LEU A 279 -11.63 -2.62 7.15
CA LEU A 279 -11.20 -1.75 6.06
C LEU A 279 -9.71 -1.43 6.19
N GLU A 280 -8.98 -1.43 5.08
CA GLU A 280 -7.57 -1.04 5.03
C GLU A 280 -7.33 0.06 4.01
N PHE A 281 -6.50 1.04 4.35
CA PHE A 281 -6.11 2.12 3.45
C PHE A 281 -4.60 2.12 3.22
N GLY A 282 -4.21 2.15 1.95
CA GLY A 282 -2.81 2.25 1.56
C GLY A 282 -2.19 3.59 1.95
N LYS A 283 -0.87 3.59 2.17
CA LYS A 283 -0.10 4.77 2.61
C LYS A 283 -0.15 5.96 1.64
N SER A 284 -0.61 5.73 0.40
CA SER A 284 -0.70 6.74 -0.65
C SER A 284 -2.11 7.33 -0.84
N ILE A 285 -3.06 6.91 0.00
CA ILE A 285 -4.43 7.43 0.02
C ILE A 285 -4.49 8.69 0.89
N THR A 286 -4.98 9.79 0.33
CA THR A 286 -5.19 11.05 1.06
C THR A 286 -6.46 10.99 1.93
N ALA A 287 -6.63 11.94 2.84
CA ALA A 287 -7.83 12.00 3.67
C ALA A 287 -9.12 12.18 2.85
N SER A 288 -9.07 13.04 1.82
CA SER A 288 -10.20 13.26 0.90
C SER A 288 -10.55 12.00 0.09
N GLU A 289 -9.54 11.27 -0.37
CA GLU A 289 -9.74 10.00 -1.09
C GLU A 289 -10.31 8.94 -0.16
N ARG A 290 -9.83 8.87 1.09
CA ARG A 290 -10.39 7.98 2.11
C ARG A 290 -11.88 8.24 2.31
N GLN A 291 -12.29 9.51 2.47
CA GLN A 291 -13.69 9.85 2.64
C GLN A 291 -14.53 9.47 1.42
N ALA A 292 -14.03 9.74 0.22
CA ALA A 292 -14.70 9.36 -1.02
C ALA A 292 -14.82 7.82 -1.19
N PHE A 293 -13.80 7.05 -0.76
CA PHE A 293 -13.89 5.58 -0.73
C PHE A 293 -14.94 5.08 0.25
N LEU A 294 -15.05 5.68 1.44
CA LEU A 294 -16.07 5.31 2.42
C LEU A 294 -17.48 5.58 1.88
N ASN A 295 -17.70 6.78 1.34
CA ASN A 295 -18.99 7.17 0.76
C ASN A 295 -19.35 6.29 -0.45
N GLY A 296 -18.42 6.10 -1.37
CA GLY A 296 -18.63 5.29 -2.57
C GLY A 296 -18.89 3.83 -2.25
N LEU A 297 -18.15 3.23 -1.31
CA LEU A 297 -18.39 1.86 -0.85
C LEU A 297 -19.75 1.73 -0.18
N TYR A 298 -20.16 2.69 0.64
CA TYR A 298 -21.46 2.68 1.32
C TYR A 298 -22.61 2.71 0.32
N ASP A 299 -22.58 3.68 -0.60
CA ASP A 299 -23.60 3.87 -1.62
C ASP A 299 -23.67 2.64 -2.55
N ALA A 300 -22.52 2.12 -2.98
CA ALA A 300 -22.44 0.95 -3.85
C ALA A 300 -22.87 -0.35 -3.15
N SER A 301 -22.60 -0.50 -1.85
CA SER A 301 -23.03 -1.68 -1.09
C SER A 301 -24.55 -1.70 -0.90
N LEU A 302 -25.18 -0.54 -0.70
CA LEU A 302 -26.65 -0.43 -0.65
C LEU A 302 -27.28 -0.73 -2.01
N ASP A 303 -26.76 -0.12 -3.08
CA ASP A 303 -27.24 -0.40 -4.44
C ASP A 303 -27.07 -1.89 -4.80
N LEU A 304 -25.95 -2.50 -4.42
CA LEU A 304 -25.73 -3.94 -4.57
C LEU A 304 -26.78 -4.74 -3.80
N CYS A 305 -27.05 -4.44 -2.54
CA CYS A 305 -28.08 -5.13 -1.76
C CYS A 305 -29.48 -5.00 -2.37
N GLU A 306 -29.84 -3.84 -2.92
CA GLU A 306 -31.09 -3.61 -3.64
C GLU A 306 -31.18 -4.48 -4.91
N ILE A 307 -30.10 -4.53 -5.71
CA ILE A 307 -30.00 -5.37 -6.91
C ILE A 307 -30.17 -6.86 -6.56
N LEU A 308 -29.52 -7.29 -5.48
CA LEU A 308 -29.58 -8.66 -4.99
C LEU A 308 -30.91 -8.99 -4.31
N GLN A 309 -31.69 -7.99 -3.91
CA GLN A 309 -32.84 -8.15 -3.01
C GLN A 309 -32.45 -8.93 -1.75
N ALA A 310 -31.33 -8.52 -1.14
CA ALA A 310 -30.69 -9.21 -0.04
C ALA A 310 -30.46 -8.27 1.16
N PRO A 311 -30.39 -8.82 2.39
CA PRO A 311 -30.05 -8.02 3.56
C PRO A 311 -28.63 -7.42 3.45
N LEU A 312 -28.38 -6.34 4.19
CA LEU A 312 -27.14 -5.56 4.10
C LEU A 312 -25.86 -6.38 4.30
N TYR A 313 -25.89 -7.35 5.21
CA TYR A 313 -24.72 -8.22 5.45
C TYR A 313 -24.32 -9.06 4.23
N ARG A 314 -25.17 -9.18 3.20
CA ARG A 314 -24.81 -9.89 1.97
C ARG A 314 -23.71 -9.18 1.20
N ALA A 315 -23.62 -7.85 1.26
CA ALA A 315 -22.54 -7.09 0.61
C ALA A 315 -21.14 -7.44 1.15
N SER A 316 -21.06 -7.99 2.36
CA SER A 316 -19.81 -8.49 2.97
C SER A 316 -19.68 -10.03 2.93
N CYS A 317 -20.45 -10.70 2.08
CA CYS A 317 -20.56 -12.17 2.06
C CYS A 317 -20.89 -12.76 3.45
N SER A 318 -21.86 -12.13 4.12
CA SER A 318 -22.28 -12.44 5.49
C SER A 318 -21.12 -12.33 6.49
N GLY A 319 -20.40 -11.22 6.44
CA GLY A 319 -19.36 -10.83 7.40
C GLY A 319 -17.99 -11.45 7.19
N ARG A 320 -17.78 -12.17 6.08
CA ARG A 320 -16.50 -12.82 5.76
C ARG A 320 -15.51 -11.83 5.13
N LEU A 321 -16.01 -10.85 4.39
CA LEU A 321 -15.24 -10.03 3.47
C LEU A 321 -14.63 -8.79 4.15
N GLY A 322 -13.34 -8.58 3.96
CA GLY A 322 -12.64 -7.32 4.20
C GLY A 322 -12.41 -6.54 2.90
N ILE A 323 -12.09 -5.25 3.01
CA ILE A 323 -11.80 -4.40 1.84
C ILE A 323 -10.53 -3.58 2.06
N GLY A 324 -9.61 -3.63 1.11
CA GLY A 324 -8.36 -2.85 1.10
C GLY A 324 -8.30 -1.87 -0.07
N PHE A 325 -8.12 -0.59 0.22
CA PHE A 325 -8.00 0.49 -0.76
C PHE A 325 -6.54 0.86 -0.99
N GLY A 326 -6.00 0.54 -2.17
CA GLY A 326 -4.63 0.89 -2.55
C GLY A 326 -3.54 0.35 -1.61
N SER A 327 -3.84 -0.71 -0.85
CA SER A 327 -2.96 -1.29 0.17
C SER A 327 -1.82 -2.14 -0.41
N GLN A 328 -1.98 -2.68 -1.63
CA GLN A 328 -0.94 -3.39 -2.36
C GLN A 328 -0.07 -2.39 -3.15
N GLY A 329 1.22 -2.29 -2.81
CA GLY A 329 2.17 -1.37 -3.47
C GLY A 329 2.43 -1.70 -4.94
N ARG A 330 3.32 -0.93 -5.60
CA ARG A 330 3.69 -0.97 -7.04
C ARG A 330 4.21 -2.32 -7.61
N GLY A 331 4.03 -3.46 -6.92
CA GLY A 331 4.66 -4.75 -7.23
C GLY A 331 3.74 -5.93 -7.55
N ALA A 332 2.42 -5.84 -7.35
CA ALA A 332 1.51 -6.87 -7.87
C ALA A 332 1.30 -6.60 -9.38
N ALA A 333 1.55 -7.61 -10.21
CA ALA A 333 1.44 -7.51 -11.65
C ALA A 333 0.11 -6.83 -12.06
N THR A 334 0.22 -5.68 -12.73
CA THR A 334 -0.85 -5.00 -13.47
C THR A 334 -2.14 -4.65 -12.69
N GLY A 335 -2.07 -3.71 -11.74
CA GLY A 335 -2.99 -2.55 -11.61
C GLY A 335 -4.53 -2.69 -11.65
N ALA A 336 -5.11 -3.87 -11.56
CA ALA A 336 -6.55 -4.11 -11.46
C ALA A 336 -6.91 -4.49 -10.01
N ALA A 337 -8.17 -4.30 -9.64
CA ALA A 337 -8.70 -4.82 -8.38
C ALA A 337 -8.58 -6.36 -8.35
N HIS A 338 -8.60 -6.97 -7.16
CA HIS A 338 -8.55 -8.43 -7.01
C HIS A 338 -9.09 -8.91 -5.66
N PHE A 339 -9.84 -10.02 -5.66
CA PHE A 339 -10.28 -10.75 -4.48
C PHE A 339 -9.28 -11.84 -4.06
N ASP A 340 -8.67 -11.66 -2.88
CA ASP A 340 -7.85 -12.68 -2.21
C ASP A 340 -8.75 -13.61 -1.38
N ARG A 341 -8.83 -14.87 -1.84
CA ARG A 341 -9.65 -15.91 -1.25
C ARG A 341 -9.16 -16.42 0.11
N GLU A 342 -7.85 -16.44 0.34
CA GLU A 342 -7.30 -16.95 1.60
C GLU A 342 -7.59 -15.96 2.73
N GLN A 343 -7.45 -14.67 2.43
CA GLN A 343 -7.68 -13.60 3.41
C GLN A 343 -9.15 -13.18 3.52
N TRP A 344 -9.97 -13.56 2.53
CA TRP A 344 -11.30 -12.99 2.27
C TRP A 344 -11.23 -11.46 2.17
N LEU A 345 -10.40 -10.97 1.27
CA LEU A 345 -10.07 -9.55 1.14
C LEU A 345 -10.21 -9.07 -0.30
N MET A 346 -11.03 -8.06 -0.56
CA MET A 346 -11.06 -7.37 -1.85
C MET A 346 -10.06 -6.23 -1.85
N HIS A 347 -9.12 -6.25 -2.78
CA HIS A 347 -8.20 -5.14 -3.03
C HIS A 347 -8.74 -4.26 -4.14
N LEU A 348 -9.13 -3.03 -3.82
CA LEU A 348 -9.57 -2.02 -4.77
C LEU A 348 -8.43 -1.02 -5.01
N THR A 349 -8.03 -0.82 -6.27
CA THR A 349 -6.92 0.08 -6.62
C THR A 349 -7.36 1.55 -6.69
N LYS A 350 -6.41 2.48 -6.55
CA LYS A 350 -6.66 3.93 -6.61
C LYS A 350 -7.18 4.41 -7.98
N THR A 351 -6.76 3.76 -9.06
CA THR A 351 -7.01 4.20 -10.45
C THR A 351 -8.14 3.43 -11.15
N ARG A 352 -8.51 2.24 -10.66
CA ARG A 352 -9.55 1.37 -11.26
C ARG A 352 -10.49 0.69 -10.25
N GLY A 353 -10.29 0.88 -8.94
CA GLY A 353 -10.94 0.08 -7.89
C GLY A 353 -12.43 0.31 -7.73
N GLY A 354 -12.88 1.57 -7.68
CA GLY A 354 -14.31 1.87 -7.66
C GLY A 354 -14.97 1.77 -9.04
N GLY A 355 -14.63 0.79 -9.85
CA GLY A 355 -15.45 0.38 -10.99
C GLY A 355 -15.48 -1.13 -11.14
N ALA A 356 -14.85 -1.83 -10.18
CA ALA A 356 -14.65 -3.26 -10.15
C ALA A 356 -15.23 -3.87 -8.85
N LEU A 357 -15.91 -3.08 -8.01
CA LEU A 357 -16.48 -3.60 -6.76
C LEU A 357 -17.43 -4.77 -7.04
N CYS A 358 -18.30 -4.65 -8.05
CA CYS A 358 -19.21 -5.73 -8.41
C CYS A 358 -18.46 -6.97 -8.92
N HIS A 359 -17.37 -6.78 -9.66
CA HIS A 359 -16.54 -7.86 -10.18
C HIS A 359 -15.85 -8.64 -9.04
N GLU A 360 -15.18 -7.93 -8.14
CA GLU A 360 -14.54 -8.56 -6.97
C GLU A 360 -15.55 -9.19 -6.02
N PHE A 361 -16.70 -8.54 -5.84
CA PHE A 361 -17.81 -9.11 -5.07
C PHE A 361 -18.31 -10.41 -5.72
N ALA A 362 -18.39 -10.48 -7.05
CA ALA A 362 -18.82 -11.69 -7.74
C ALA A 362 -17.84 -12.86 -7.49
N HIS A 363 -16.53 -12.61 -7.45
CA HIS A 363 -15.56 -13.63 -7.03
C HIS A 363 -15.78 -14.09 -5.58
N ALA A 364 -16.04 -13.15 -4.67
CA ALA A 364 -16.34 -13.48 -3.28
C ALA A 364 -17.65 -14.26 -3.14
N LEU A 365 -18.68 -13.90 -3.92
CA LEU A 365 -19.96 -14.58 -3.99
C LEU A 365 -19.80 -16.01 -4.51
N ASP A 366 -19.03 -16.21 -5.57
CA ASP A 366 -18.70 -17.51 -6.15
C ASP A 366 -18.04 -18.45 -5.14
N ALA A 367 -17.04 -17.95 -4.42
CA ALA A 367 -16.39 -18.68 -3.32
C ALA A 367 -17.35 -18.97 -2.15
N MET A 368 -18.18 -18.00 -1.76
CA MET A 368 -19.16 -18.16 -0.68
C MET A 368 -20.21 -19.21 -1.05
N MET A 369 -20.68 -19.24 -2.30
CA MET A 369 -21.63 -20.25 -2.77
C MET A 369 -21.04 -21.66 -2.71
N LEU A 370 -19.78 -21.85 -3.10
CA LEU A 370 -19.11 -23.14 -2.95
C LEU A 370 -19.15 -23.61 -1.49
N GLU A 371 -18.71 -22.77 -0.56
CA GLU A 371 -18.74 -23.10 0.88
C GLU A 371 -20.17 -23.34 1.40
N ALA A 372 -21.15 -22.61 0.88
CA ALA A 372 -22.52 -22.70 1.34
C ALA A 372 -23.22 -23.98 0.89
N PHE A 373 -22.97 -24.40 -0.35
CA PHE A 373 -23.69 -25.50 -0.97
C PHE A 373 -22.99 -26.84 -0.84
N PHE A 374 -21.65 -26.85 -0.73
CA PHE A 374 -20.84 -28.06 -0.80
C PHE A 374 -20.11 -28.38 0.50
N ASP A 375 -19.99 -29.67 0.76
CA ASP A 375 -19.26 -30.21 1.90
C ASP A 375 -17.76 -30.20 1.55
N ALA A 376 -16.98 -29.45 2.34
CA ALA A 376 -15.56 -29.23 2.07
C ALA A 376 -14.77 -30.54 2.06
N ASP A 377 -15.17 -31.54 2.85
CA ASP A 377 -14.50 -32.84 2.94
C ASP A 377 -14.70 -33.70 1.68
N LYS A 378 -15.69 -33.34 0.84
CA LYS A 378 -16.02 -34.07 -0.39
C LYS A 378 -15.53 -33.38 -1.65
N LEU A 379 -15.01 -32.15 -1.54
CA LEU A 379 -14.52 -31.39 -2.67
C LEU A 379 -13.16 -31.91 -3.15
N PRO A 380 -12.86 -31.81 -4.46
CA PRO A 380 -11.50 -32.00 -4.94
C PRO A 380 -10.54 -31.01 -4.29
N ALA A 381 -9.28 -31.43 -4.11
CA ALA A 381 -8.22 -30.55 -3.60
C ALA A 381 -8.12 -29.26 -4.42
N ASP A 382 -7.77 -28.16 -3.75
CA ASP A 382 -7.58 -26.84 -4.35
C ASP A 382 -8.82 -26.26 -5.08
N THR A 383 -10.02 -26.73 -4.73
CA THR A 383 -11.28 -26.15 -5.24
C THR A 383 -11.75 -25.02 -4.34
N TYR A 384 -11.68 -23.78 -4.84
CA TYR A 384 -12.00 -22.58 -4.06
C TYR A 384 -13.22 -21.79 -4.54
N PHE A 385 -13.65 -22.04 -5.78
CA PHE A 385 -14.73 -21.32 -6.46
C PHE A 385 -15.75 -22.30 -7.04
N LEU A 386 -17.03 -21.94 -6.98
CA LEU A 386 -18.10 -22.78 -7.51
C LEU A 386 -18.00 -22.87 -9.03
N SER A 387 -17.66 -21.78 -9.71
CA SER A 387 -17.50 -21.77 -11.17
C SER A 387 -16.46 -22.78 -11.66
N ASP A 388 -15.35 -22.92 -10.93
CA ASP A 388 -14.28 -23.87 -11.27
C ASP A 388 -14.72 -25.31 -11.07
N LEU A 389 -15.37 -25.58 -9.93
CA LEU A 389 -15.94 -26.89 -9.66
C LEU A 389 -16.90 -27.29 -10.78
N MET A 390 -17.84 -26.40 -11.12
CA MET A 390 -18.85 -26.67 -12.13
C MET A 390 -18.23 -26.84 -13.52
N ALA A 391 -17.25 -26.01 -13.89
CA ALA A 391 -16.52 -26.11 -15.15
C ALA A 391 -15.83 -27.47 -15.34
N SER A 392 -15.36 -28.11 -14.26
CA SER A 392 -14.69 -29.42 -14.33
C SER A 392 -15.59 -30.56 -14.82
N TYR A 393 -16.91 -30.35 -14.88
CA TYR A 393 -17.90 -31.34 -15.34
C TYR A 393 -18.43 -31.10 -16.76
N TYR A 394 -17.87 -30.13 -17.48
CA TYR A 394 -18.13 -29.93 -18.90
C TYR A 394 -16.98 -30.56 -19.71
N ASP A 395 -17.31 -31.38 -20.70
CA ASP A 395 -16.30 -31.91 -21.63
C ASP A 395 -15.85 -30.87 -22.67
N GLU A 396 -14.87 -31.25 -23.51
CA GLU A 396 -14.32 -30.39 -24.57
C GLU A 396 -15.39 -29.93 -25.57
N ASP A 397 -16.45 -30.72 -25.77
CA ASP A 397 -17.59 -30.41 -26.62
C ASP A 397 -18.65 -29.52 -25.91
N GLY A 398 -18.42 -29.15 -24.64
CA GLY A 398 -19.34 -28.39 -23.81
C GLY A 398 -20.61 -29.17 -23.45
N ARG A 399 -20.55 -30.51 -23.51
CA ARG A 399 -21.64 -31.38 -23.04
C ARG A 399 -21.48 -31.59 -21.54
N TYR A 400 -22.61 -31.42 -20.88
CA TYR A 400 -22.72 -31.53 -19.45
C TYR A 400 -23.21 -32.92 -19.06
N THR A 401 -22.55 -33.53 -18.08
CA THR A 401 -23.09 -34.68 -17.37
C THR A 401 -23.14 -34.31 -15.89
N ILE A 402 -24.32 -34.08 -15.30
CA ILE A 402 -24.43 -34.09 -13.83
C ILE A 402 -24.00 -35.49 -13.41
N SER A 403 -22.75 -35.64 -13.01
CA SER A 403 -22.35 -36.86 -12.34
C SER A 403 -23.11 -36.89 -11.01
N SER A 404 -23.63 -38.06 -10.64
CA SER A 404 -24.12 -38.31 -9.28
C SER A 404 -23.16 -37.77 -8.21
N GLY A 405 -21.86 -37.73 -8.52
CA GLY A 405 -20.81 -37.14 -7.70
C GLY A 405 -21.03 -35.68 -7.27
N VAL A 406 -21.53 -34.78 -8.13
CA VAL A 406 -21.78 -33.37 -7.73
C VAL A 406 -22.88 -33.31 -6.66
N VAL A 407 -23.93 -34.12 -6.81
CA VAL A 407 -25.04 -34.19 -5.85
C VAL A 407 -24.57 -34.82 -4.53
N GLU A 408 -23.66 -35.80 -4.58
CA GLU A 408 -23.08 -36.43 -3.39
C GLU A 408 -22.21 -35.47 -2.57
N MET A 409 -21.59 -34.47 -3.21
CA MET A 409 -20.77 -33.43 -2.58
C MET A 409 -21.58 -32.35 -1.85
N LEU A 410 -22.90 -32.29 -2.04
CA LEU A 410 -23.73 -31.28 -1.41
C LEU A 410 -23.74 -31.41 0.12
N ARG A 411 -23.85 -30.27 0.81
CA ARG A 411 -24.19 -30.24 2.23
C ARG A 411 -25.60 -30.75 2.48
N GLY A 412 -25.80 -31.33 3.66
CA GLY A 412 -27.13 -31.73 4.12
C GLY A 412 -28.11 -30.54 4.13
N GLY A 413 -29.30 -30.75 3.59
CA GLY A 413 -30.34 -29.70 3.49
C GLY A 413 -30.32 -28.89 2.19
N ILE A 414 -29.31 -29.08 1.32
CA ILE A 414 -29.29 -28.48 -0.01
C ILE A 414 -30.08 -29.36 -0.99
N HIS A 415 -31.12 -28.79 -1.60
CA HIS A 415 -31.99 -29.52 -2.53
C HIS A 415 -31.44 -29.54 -3.95
N VAL A 416 -31.77 -30.61 -4.69
CA VAL A 416 -31.40 -30.80 -6.11
C VAL A 416 -31.83 -29.64 -7.03
N TYR A 417 -32.87 -28.89 -6.65
CA TYR A 417 -33.30 -27.70 -7.40
C TYR A 417 -32.24 -26.58 -7.39
N ASN A 418 -31.48 -26.44 -6.30
CA ASN A 418 -30.37 -25.48 -6.22
C ASN A 418 -29.28 -25.84 -7.25
N VAL A 419 -29.00 -27.15 -7.40
CA VAL A 419 -28.05 -27.66 -8.41
C VAL A 419 -28.55 -27.37 -9.82
N ARG A 420 -29.84 -27.55 -10.11
CA ARG A 420 -30.40 -27.25 -11.44
C ARG A 420 -30.29 -25.78 -11.83
N ALA A 421 -30.50 -24.87 -10.87
CA ALA A 421 -30.36 -23.43 -11.09
C ALA A 421 -28.89 -23.07 -11.40
N MET A 422 -27.94 -23.61 -10.63
CA MET A 422 -26.51 -23.45 -10.89
C MET A 422 -26.13 -24.02 -12.25
N ASP A 423 -26.55 -25.25 -12.53
CA ASP A 423 -26.27 -25.96 -13.76
C ASP A 423 -26.72 -25.15 -14.99
N SER A 424 -27.96 -24.69 -14.99
CA SER A 424 -28.48 -23.89 -16.11
C SER A 424 -27.67 -22.62 -16.33
N LEU A 425 -27.24 -21.94 -15.25
CA LEU A 425 -26.36 -20.78 -15.31
C LEU A 425 -25.00 -21.12 -15.93
N PHE A 426 -24.33 -22.16 -15.40
CA PHE A 426 -22.99 -22.54 -15.83
C PHE A 426 -22.99 -23.14 -17.24
N GLU A 427 -24.06 -23.83 -17.65
CA GLU A 427 -24.22 -24.28 -19.04
C GLU A 427 -24.28 -23.08 -19.98
N SER A 428 -25.07 -22.05 -19.64
CA SER A 428 -25.11 -20.82 -20.44
C SER A 428 -23.77 -20.08 -20.43
N LEU A 429 -23.02 -20.08 -19.32
CA LEU A 429 -21.69 -19.43 -19.23
C LEU A 429 -20.62 -20.13 -20.08
N PHE A 430 -20.61 -21.47 -20.10
CA PHE A 430 -19.56 -22.27 -20.74
C PHE A 430 -19.93 -22.80 -22.14
N THR A 431 -21.12 -22.46 -22.64
CA THR A 431 -21.61 -22.96 -23.92
C THR A 431 -20.70 -22.58 -25.09
N ARG A 432 -20.28 -23.60 -25.84
CA ARG A 432 -19.63 -23.46 -27.16
C ARG A 432 -20.60 -23.67 -28.32
N LYS A 433 -21.89 -23.91 -28.06
CA LYS A 433 -22.90 -24.29 -29.08
C LYS A 433 -23.08 -23.23 -30.18
N ARG A 434 -22.72 -21.97 -29.90
CA ARG A 434 -22.76 -20.87 -30.87
C ARG A 434 -21.36 -20.31 -31.13
N ASN A 435 -21.10 -19.92 -32.37
CA ASN A 435 -19.82 -19.34 -32.77
C ASN A 435 -19.53 -17.99 -32.10
N ASP A 436 -20.57 -17.25 -31.69
CA ASP A 436 -20.51 -15.94 -31.06
C ASP A 436 -20.69 -15.97 -29.54
N SER A 437 -20.60 -17.15 -28.90
CA SER A 437 -20.86 -17.26 -27.47
C SER A 437 -19.86 -16.45 -26.64
N PHE A 438 -20.32 -15.97 -25.49
CA PHE A 438 -19.49 -15.28 -24.50
C PHE A 438 -18.20 -16.05 -24.16
N TYR A 439 -18.32 -17.37 -24.02
CA TYR A 439 -17.19 -18.25 -23.76
C TYR A 439 -16.16 -18.24 -24.90
N ARG A 440 -16.59 -18.48 -26.15
CA ARG A 440 -15.68 -18.51 -27.30
C ARG A 440 -14.96 -17.20 -27.52
N ARG A 441 -15.65 -16.06 -27.37
CA ARG A 441 -15.01 -14.74 -27.48
C ARG A 441 -13.94 -14.52 -26.40
N SER A 442 -14.13 -15.10 -25.22
CA SER A 442 -13.12 -15.08 -24.16
C SER A 442 -11.94 -16.00 -24.48
N GLU A 443 -12.17 -17.21 -25.03
CA GLU A 443 -11.10 -18.12 -25.50
C GLU A 443 -10.27 -17.51 -26.64
N GLU A 444 -10.94 -16.90 -27.61
CA GLU A 444 -10.29 -16.21 -28.73
C GLU A 444 -9.36 -15.11 -28.20
N ARG A 445 -9.81 -14.33 -27.21
CA ARG A 445 -9.00 -13.26 -26.62
C ARG A 445 -7.79 -13.80 -25.85
N ASP A 446 -7.94 -14.90 -25.11
CA ASP A 446 -6.81 -15.58 -24.44
C ASP A 446 -5.78 -16.09 -25.44
N THR A 447 -6.24 -16.67 -26.55
CA THR A 447 -5.37 -17.13 -27.65
C THR A 447 -4.53 -15.99 -28.22
N HIS A 448 -5.15 -14.83 -28.46
CA HIS A 448 -4.44 -13.64 -28.95
C HIS A 448 -3.49 -13.03 -27.91
N ALA A 449 -3.82 -13.11 -26.62
CA ALA A 449 -3.02 -12.56 -25.53
C ALA A 449 -1.85 -13.47 -25.08
N GLY A 450 -1.87 -14.75 -25.48
CA GLY A 450 -0.85 -15.75 -25.11
C GLY A 450 -0.87 -16.16 -23.63
N LYS A 451 -1.97 -15.87 -22.92
CA LYS A 451 -2.19 -16.22 -21.51
C LYS A 451 -3.67 -16.52 -21.28
N SER A 452 -3.98 -17.55 -20.48
CA SER A 452 -5.36 -17.84 -20.08
C SER A 452 -5.77 -16.93 -18.92
N TYR A 453 -6.73 -16.05 -19.16
CA TYR A 453 -7.30 -15.12 -18.19
C TYR A 453 -8.79 -14.93 -18.44
N TRP A 454 -9.17 -14.47 -19.64
CA TRP A 454 -10.54 -14.17 -19.98
C TRP A 454 -11.43 -15.41 -19.99
N ALA A 455 -10.95 -16.58 -20.44
CA ALA A 455 -11.78 -17.78 -20.48
C ALA A 455 -11.84 -18.54 -19.14
N GLN A 456 -11.18 -18.04 -18.08
CA GLN A 456 -11.24 -18.69 -16.78
C GLN A 456 -12.67 -18.71 -16.24
N PRO A 457 -13.16 -19.83 -15.66
CA PRO A 457 -14.53 -19.96 -15.18
C PRO A 457 -14.95 -18.84 -14.21
N ARG A 458 -14.08 -18.51 -13.26
CA ARG A 458 -14.30 -17.44 -12.26
C ARG A 458 -14.46 -16.05 -12.89
N GLU A 459 -13.71 -15.77 -13.96
CA GLU A 459 -13.69 -14.49 -14.67
C GLU A 459 -14.90 -14.35 -15.59
N LEU A 460 -15.38 -15.46 -16.16
CA LEU A 460 -16.64 -15.53 -16.89
C LEU A 460 -17.82 -15.27 -15.95
N PHE A 461 -17.83 -15.93 -14.78
CA PHE A 461 -18.85 -15.72 -13.75
C PHE A 461 -18.88 -14.25 -13.31
N ALA A 462 -17.72 -13.67 -12.98
CA ALA A 462 -17.64 -12.28 -12.50
C ALA A 462 -18.12 -11.26 -13.53
N ARG A 463 -17.68 -11.35 -14.79
CA ARG A 463 -18.14 -10.44 -15.86
C ARG A 463 -19.62 -10.61 -16.21
N ALA A 464 -20.12 -11.84 -16.16
CA ALA A 464 -21.55 -12.09 -16.38
C ALA A 464 -22.40 -11.52 -15.24
N PHE A 465 -21.96 -11.67 -14.00
CA PHE A 465 -22.63 -11.08 -12.83
C PHE A 465 -22.58 -9.55 -12.85
N GLU A 466 -21.46 -8.96 -13.26
CA GLU A 466 -21.32 -7.52 -13.43
C GLU A 466 -22.31 -6.97 -14.48
N THR A 467 -22.52 -7.72 -15.58
CA THR A 467 -23.53 -7.40 -16.60
C THR A 467 -24.95 -7.49 -16.04
N PHE A 468 -25.24 -8.52 -15.23
CA PHE A 468 -26.51 -8.66 -14.53
C PHE A 468 -26.77 -7.48 -13.58
N ALA A 469 -25.77 -7.09 -12.78
CA ALA A 469 -25.90 -5.97 -11.86
C ALA A 469 -26.17 -4.65 -12.60
N LEU A 470 -25.48 -4.42 -13.71
CA LEU A 470 -25.75 -3.28 -14.59
C LEU A 470 -27.20 -3.29 -15.10
N ASP A 471 -27.69 -4.41 -15.61
CA ASP A 471 -29.07 -4.54 -16.11
C ASP A 471 -30.10 -4.18 -15.04
N ARG A 472 -29.88 -4.65 -13.80
CA ARG A 472 -30.75 -4.34 -12.66
C ARG A 472 -30.67 -2.86 -12.26
N MET A 473 -29.49 -2.25 -12.26
CA MET A 473 -29.34 -0.82 -12.01
C MET A 473 -30.06 0.02 -13.08
N LEU A 474 -29.88 -0.30 -14.36
CA LEU A 474 -30.55 0.38 -15.46
C LEU A 474 -32.08 0.27 -15.35
N ALA A 475 -32.60 -0.91 -15.02
CA ALA A 475 -34.03 -1.11 -14.78
C ALA A 475 -34.55 -0.28 -13.59
N ALA A 476 -33.75 -0.14 -12.53
CA ALA A 476 -34.06 0.69 -11.37
C ALA A 476 -33.79 2.19 -11.58
N LYS A 477 -33.28 2.60 -12.75
CA LYS A 477 -32.81 3.97 -13.04
C LYS A 477 -31.73 4.46 -12.06
N VAL A 478 -30.92 3.53 -11.58
CA VAL A 478 -29.73 3.79 -10.76
C VAL A 478 -28.52 3.80 -11.68
N HIS A 479 -27.60 4.71 -11.43
CA HIS A 479 -26.27 4.72 -12.04
C HIS A 479 -25.27 4.80 -10.89
N ASN A 480 -24.28 3.93 -10.85
CA ASN A 480 -23.26 3.95 -9.81
C ASN A 480 -21.94 3.46 -10.39
N GLU A 481 -21.08 4.40 -10.76
CA GLU A 481 -19.77 4.05 -11.32
C GLU A 481 -18.88 3.33 -10.31
N PHE A 482 -19.07 3.55 -8.98
CA PHE A 482 -18.32 2.86 -7.93
C PHE A 482 -18.55 1.34 -7.97
N LEU A 483 -19.79 0.94 -8.28
CA LEU A 483 -20.21 -0.46 -8.30
C LEU A 483 -19.84 -1.15 -9.61
N VAL A 484 -20.22 -0.57 -10.76
CA VAL A 484 -19.95 -1.08 -12.11
C VAL A 484 -19.56 0.07 -13.03
N ARG A 485 -18.46 -0.09 -13.78
CA ARG A 485 -18.01 0.93 -14.74
C ARG A 485 -17.58 0.32 -16.08
N HIS A 486 -17.71 1.08 -17.16
CA HIS A 486 -17.23 0.76 -18.52
C HIS A 486 -17.85 -0.47 -19.21
N VAL A 487 -18.68 -1.27 -18.56
CA VAL A 487 -19.41 -2.38 -19.21
C VAL A 487 -20.21 -1.89 -20.41
N ASP A 488 -20.89 -0.73 -20.28
CA ASP A 488 -21.64 -0.11 -21.37
C ASP A 488 -20.75 0.37 -22.53
N GLU A 489 -19.51 0.79 -22.28
CA GLU A 489 -18.58 1.22 -23.33
C GLU A 489 -18.08 0.02 -24.15
N TYR A 490 -17.81 -1.12 -23.50
CA TYR A 490 -17.48 -2.39 -24.17
C TYR A 490 -18.69 -3.04 -24.88
N ILE A 491 -19.91 -2.55 -24.62
CA ILE A 491 -21.15 -2.98 -25.27
C ILE A 491 -21.57 -2.01 -26.39
N ARG A 492 -21.20 -0.72 -26.29
CA ARG A 492 -21.54 0.35 -27.24
C ARG A 492 -20.51 0.61 -28.33
N ASP A 493 -19.33 -0.01 -28.30
CA ASP A 493 -18.39 0.04 -29.43
C ASP A 493 -19.04 -0.67 -30.64
N ARG A 494 -19.62 0.14 -31.51
CA ARG A 494 -20.56 -0.26 -32.57
C ARG A 494 -19.84 -1.12 -33.61
N ASP A 495 -20.45 -2.25 -33.96
CA ASP A 495 -20.16 -3.11 -35.12
C ASP A 495 -19.08 -4.21 -35.03
N SER A 496 -18.48 -4.50 -33.86
CA SER A 496 -17.69 -5.75 -33.71
C SER A 496 -18.13 -6.60 -32.51
N HIS A 497 -19.13 -7.47 -32.74
CA HIS A 497 -19.46 -8.57 -31.82
C HIS A 497 -18.22 -9.40 -31.45
N ALA A 498 -17.18 -9.41 -32.30
CA ALA A 498 -15.95 -10.17 -32.17
C ALA A 498 -15.05 -9.79 -30.97
N ASN A 499 -15.13 -8.58 -30.42
CA ASN A 499 -14.14 -8.09 -29.44
C ASN A 499 -14.67 -7.87 -28.00
N SER A 500 -15.97 -8.01 -27.76
CA SER A 500 -16.53 -7.76 -26.43
C SER A 500 -16.29 -8.92 -25.47
N ILE A 501 -15.81 -8.58 -24.27
CA ILE A 501 -15.53 -9.47 -23.15
C ILE A 501 -16.73 -9.64 -22.20
N TYR A 502 -17.92 -9.20 -22.59
CA TYR A 502 -19.13 -9.31 -21.77
C TYR A 502 -20.24 -10.07 -22.52
N PRO A 503 -21.17 -10.75 -21.83
CA PRO A 503 -22.35 -11.33 -22.46
C PRO A 503 -23.18 -10.30 -23.23
N GLN A 504 -23.74 -10.70 -24.37
CA GLN A 504 -24.52 -9.82 -25.24
C GLN A 504 -25.77 -10.53 -25.79
N GLY A 505 -26.69 -9.76 -26.37
CA GLY A 505 -27.86 -10.26 -27.09
C GLY A 505 -28.72 -11.21 -26.27
N TYR A 506 -29.11 -12.33 -26.88
CA TYR A 506 -29.94 -13.35 -26.24
C TYR A 506 -29.28 -13.94 -24.99
N GLN A 507 -27.97 -14.22 -25.02
CA GLN A 507 -27.26 -14.84 -23.91
C GLN A 507 -27.24 -13.92 -22.67
N ARG A 508 -27.13 -12.60 -22.84
CA ARG A 508 -27.27 -11.63 -21.74
C ARG A 508 -28.65 -11.71 -21.08
N GLN A 509 -29.72 -11.73 -21.88
CA GLN A 509 -31.10 -11.84 -21.36
C GLN A 509 -31.37 -13.18 -20.68
N GLU A 510 -30.76 -14.25 -21.17
CA GLU A 510 -30.84 -15.57 -20.55
C GLU A 510 -30.10 -15.60 -19.20
N LEU A 511 -28.85 -15.11 -19.17
CA LEU A 511 -28.05 -15.04 -17.95
C LEU A 511 -28.71 -14.17 -16.87
N GLU A 512 -29.37 -13.06 -17.25
CA GLU A 512 -30.14 -12.23 -16.30
C GLU A 512 -31.20 -13.06 -15.55
N LYS A 513 -31.97 -13.87 -16.28
CA LYS A 513 -32.99 -14.74 -15.68
C LYS A 513 -32.36 -15.82 -14.81
N LEU A 514 -31.27 -16.43 -15.26
CA LEU A 514 -30.59 -17.50 -14.55
C LEU A 514 -29.95 -17.01 -13.24
N PHE A 515 -29.31 -15.83 -13.25
CA PHE A 515 -28.84 -15.18 -12.02
C PHE A 515 -30.00 -14.84 -11.09
N SER A 516 -31.11 -14.34 -11.62
CA SER A 516 -32.32 -14.05 -10.83
C SER A 516 -32.85 -15.28 -10.10
N GLU A 517 -32.91 -16.43 -10.77
CA GLU A 517 -33.31 -17.68 -10.14
C GLU A 517 -32.27 -18.17 -9.12
N LEU A 518 -30.98 -18.15 -9.45
CA LEU A 518 -29.91 -18.55 -8.53
C LEU A 518 -29.95 -17.74 -7.22
N LEU A 519 -30.11 -16.41 -7.31
CA LEU A 519 -30.11 -15.53 -6.15
C LEU A 519 -31.28 -15.79 -5.18
N LYS A 520 -32.43 -16.29 -5.66
CA LYS A 520 -33.52 -16.74 -4.76
C LYS A 520 -33.06 -17.86 -3.84
N HIS A 521 -32.20 -18.75 -4.33
CA HIS A 521 -31.64 -19.83 -3.52
C HIS A 521 -30.54 -19.33 -2.60
N VAL A 522 -29.66 -18.46 -3.09
CA VAL A 522 -28.53 -17.92 -2.32
C VAL A 522 -28.98 -17.02 -1.16
N ASN A 523 -29.98 -16.16 -1.38
CA ASN A 523 -30.46 -15.24 -0.36
C ASN A 523 -31.14 -15.94 0.82
N ASN A 524 -31.72 -17.11 0.59
CA ASN A 524 -32.35 -17.95 1.61
C ASN A 524 -31.34 -18.77 2.43
N LEU A 525 -30.04 -18.73 2.09
CA LEU A 525 -29.00 -19.38 2.89
C LEU A 525 -28.69 -18.53 4.11
N HIS A 526 -28.99 -19.08 5.29
CA HIS A 526 -28.46 -18.63 6.56
C HIS A 526 -27.04 -19.18 6.71
N LEU A 527 -26.03 -18.32 6.48
CA LEU A 527 -24.59 -18.63 6.51
C LEU A 527 -23.86 -17.94 7.64
#